data_AF-A0A932XJP6-F1
#
_entry.id   AF-A0A932XJP6-F1
#
_cell.length_a   1.000
_cell.length_b   1.000
_cell.length_c   1.000
_cell.angle_alpha   90.00
_cell.angle_beta   90.00
_cell.angle_gamma   90.00
#
_symmetry.space_group_name_H-M   'P 1'
#
loop_
_entity.id
_entity.type
_entity.pdbx_description
1 polymer ?
#
loop_
_entity_poly.entity_id
_entity_poly.type
_entity_poly.pdbx_seq_one_letter_code
_entity_poly.pdbx_strand_id
1 'polypeptide(L)'
;MLRWLPENVSTYGGDIDSILYLIYYIVGVWFVLTYAAILYFLIRYRRREGLRATYVHGNNLALSAWILIAGLIVLLLDLWIDFHGGE
;
A
#
# COMPACT_ATOMS: atom_id res chain seq x y z
N MET A 1 15.48 8.35 -6.21
CA MET A 1 15.64 7.94 -7.63
C MET A 1 16.06 6.48 -7.65
N LEU A 2 15.32 5.66 -8.38
CA LEU A 2 15.54 4.23 -8.57
C LEU A 2 16.83 4.06 -9.36
N ARG A 3 17.97 4.01 -8.66
CA ARG A 3 19.32 3.98 -9.27
C ARG A 3 19.60 2.74 -10.14
N TRP A 4 18.66 1.80 -10.14
CA TRP A 4 18.71 0.57 -10.93
C TRP A 4 17.97 0.71 -12.26
N LEU A 5 17.23 1.81 -12.50
CA LEU A 5 16.64 2.06 -13.81
C LEU A 5 17.75 2.35 -14.84
N PRO A 6 17.63 1.82 -16.07
CA PRO A 6 18.54 2.13 -17.16
C PRO A 6 18.46 3.61 -17.52
N GLU A 7 19.48 4.10 -18.24
CA GLU A 7 19.47 5.47 -18.74
C GLU A 7 18.32 5.68 -19.72
N ASN A 8 17.60 6.79 -19.55
CA ASN A 8 16.51 7.15 -20.43
C ASN A 8 17.07 7.60 -21.80
N VAL A 9 16.72 6.84 -22.85
CA VAL A 9 17.15 7.07 -24.24
C VAL A 9 16.00 7.52 -25.16
N SER A 10 14.81 7.78 -24.62
CA SER A 10 13.59 8.09 -25.38
C SER A 10 12.98 9.41 -24.91
N THR A 11 12.40 10.18 -25.84
CA THR A 11 11.63 11.38 -25.51
C THR A 11 10.49 11.08 -24.54
N TYR A 12 9.91 9.87 -24.60
CA TYR A 12 8.83 9.40 -23.72
C TYR A 12 9.30 8.80 -22.39
N GLY A 13 10.60 8.56 -22.22
CA GLY A 13 11.06 7.81 -21.03
C GLY A 13 10.91 8.61 -19.73
N GLY A 14 10.83 9.95 -19.80
CA GLY A 14 10.62 10.77 -18.61
C GLY A 14 9.25 10.54 -17.97
N ASP A 15 8.22 10.37 -18.80
CA ASP A 15 6.85 10.14 -18.36
C ASP A 15 6.71 8.71 -17.78
N ILE A 16 7.31 7.73 -18.46
CA ILE A 16 7.35 6.34 -17.99
C ILE A 16 8.07 6.23 -16.64
N ASP A 17 9.25 6.86 -16.51
CA ASP A 17 10.00 6.85 -15.26
C ASP A 17 9.20 7.50 -14.13
N SER A 18 8.46 8.57 -14.42
CA SER A 18 7.60 9.26 -13.44
C SER A 18 6.48 8.36 -12.92
N ILE A 19 5.82 7.62 -13.81
CA ILE A 19 4.80 6.63 -13.43
C ILE A 19 5.42 5.49 -12.62
N LEU A 20 6.60 5.00 -13.03
CA LEU A 20 7.33 3.95 -12.28
C LEU A 20 7.71 4.42 -10.88
N TYR A 21 8.17 5.66 -10.72
CA TYR A 21 8.44 6.23 -9.40
C TYR A 21 7.20 6.24 -8.53
N LEU A 22 6.08 6.73 -9.05
CA LEU A 22 4.82 6.81 -8.33
C LEU A 22 4.38 5.42 -7.83
N ILE A 23 4.31 4.45 -8.75
CA ILE A 23 3.89 3.07 -8.41
C ILE A 23 4.84 2.46 -7.39
N TYR A 24 6.16 2.61 -7.60
CA TYR A 24 7.16 2.04 -6.71
C TYR A 24 7.00 2.52 -5.27
N TYR A 25 6.82 3.83 -5.05
CA TYR A 25 6.66 4.37 -3.70
C TYR A 25 5.32 3.99 -3.07
N ILE A 26 4.22 4.03 -3.83
CA ILE A 26 2.90 3.62 -3.30
C ILE A 26 2.93 2.15 -2.87
N VAL A 27 3.39 1.26 -3.75
CA VAL A 27 3.49 -0.17 -3.47
C VAL A 27 4.46 -0.42 -2.31
N GLY A 28 5.61 0.27 -2.32
CA GLY A 28 6.61 0.17 -1.25
C GLY A 28 6.06 0.55 0.13
N VAL A 29 5.29 1.63 0.21
CA VAL A 29 4.63 2.06 1.46
C VAL A 29 3.68 0.98 1.98
N TRP A 30 2.78 0.48 1.13
CA TRP A 30 1.83 -0.57 1.53
C TRP A 30 2.53 -1.87 1.90
N PHE A 31 3.56 -2.26 1.15
CA PHE A 31 4.38 -3.43 1.45
C PHE A 31 4.99 -3.35 2.86
N VAL A 32 5.63 -2.22 3.19
CA VAL A 32 6.24 -2.00 4.51
C VAL A 32 5.17 -1.99 5.62
N LEU A 33 4.04 -1.31 5.41
CA LEU A 33 2.93 -1.28 6.37
C LEU A 33 2.38 -2.68 6.65
N THR A 34 2.14 -3.48 5.62
CA THR A 34 1.64 -4.85 5.75
C THR A 34 2.64 -5.73 6.51
N TYR A 35 3.92 -5.70 6.15
CA TYR A 35 4.95 -6.46 6.86
C TYR A 35 5.10 -6.01 8.32
N ALA A 36 5.09 -4.70 8.58
CA ALA A 36 5.11 -4.18 9.94
C ALA A 36 3.92 -4.64 10.76
N ALA A 37 2.71 -4.65 10.19
CA ALA A 37 1.50 -5.14 10.85
C ALA A 37 1.59 -6.64 11.15
N ILE A 38 2.05 -7.45 10.18
CA ILE A 38 2.27 -8.90 10.37
C ILE A 38 3.27 -9.14 11.51
N LEU A 39 4.43 -8.48 11.47
CA LEU A 39 5.46 -8.61 12.50
C LEU A 39 4.96 -8.17 13.87
N TYR A 40 4.24 -7.04 13.92
CA TYR A 40 3.62 -6.56 15.13
C TYR A 40 2.65 -7.59 15.72
N PHE A 41 1.74 -8.15 14.91
CA PHE A 41 0.79 -9.15 15.38
C PHE A 41 1.45 -10.48 15.75
N LEU A 42 2.47 -10.89 15.02
CA LEU A 42 3.27 -12.08 15.34
C LEU A 42 3.89 -11.97 16.73
N ILE A 43 4.46 -10.81 17.08
CA ILE A 43 5.08 -10.57 18.38
C ILE A 43 4.01 -10.36 19.46
N ARG A 44 3.00 -9.54 19.18
CA ARG A 44 1.98 -9.09 20.15
C ARG A 44 1.01 -10.19 20.56
N TYR A 45 0.64 -11.06 19.61
CA TYR A 45 -0.32 -12.15 19.80
C TYR A 45 0.34 -13.54 19.81
N ARG A 46 1.67 -13.59 20.00
CA ARG A 46 2.38 -14.85 20.22
C ARG A 46 1.73 -15.64 21.37
N ARG A 47 1.45 -16.93 21.13
CA ARG A 47 0.80 -17.83 22.10
C ARG A 47 1.55 -17.79 23.44
N ARG A 48 0.80 -17.61 24.53
CA ARG A 48 1.26 -17.74 25.91
C ARG A 48 0.40 -18.79 26.61
N GLU A 49 1.01 -19.63 27.44
CA GLU A 49 0.30 -20.65 28.20
C GLU A 49 -0.73 -19.98 29.14
N GLY A 50 -1.94 -20.55 29.22
CA GLY A 50 -3.02 -20.05 30.09
C GLY A 50 -3.98 -19.02 29.48
N LEU A 51 -3.72 -18.47 28.28
CA LEU A 51 -4.64 -17.53 27.61
C LEU A 51 -5.51 -18.27 26.58
N ARG A 52 -6.84 -18.20 26.74
CA ARG A 52 -7.81 -18.66 25.73
C ARG A 52 -7.94 -17.61 24.63
N ALA A 53 -8.11 -18.04 23.38
CA ALA A 53 -8.31 -17.14 22.25
C ALA A 53 -9.60 -16.32 22.43
N THR A 54 -9.50 -15.00 22.25
CA THR A 54 -10.66 -14.10 22.29
C THR A 54 -11.46 -14.22 21.00
N TYR A 55 -12.76 -14.46 21.11
CA TYR A 55 -13.66 -14.51 19.96
C TYR A 55 -14.05 -13.07 19.57
N VAL A 56 -13.55 -12.60 18.42
CA VAL A 56 -13.90 -11.26 17.89
C VAL A 56 -15.03 -11.43 16.88
N HIS A 57 -16.20 -10.85 17.16
CA HIS A 57 -17.32 -10.83 16.20
C HIS A 57 -17.07 -9.78 15.12
N GLY A 58 -17.18 -10.18 13.85
CA GLY A 58 -16.88 -9.36 12.68
C GLY A 58 -17.96 -8.35 12.25
N ASN A 59 -18.93 -8.02 13.11
CA ASN A 59 -20.07 -7.15 12.74
C ASN A 59 -19.85 -5.67 13.07
N ASN A 60 -18.60 -5.18 13.01
CA ASN A 60 -18.28 -3.82 13.43
C ASN A 60 -18.13 -2.91 12.21
N LEU A 61 -19.06 -1.96 12.00
CA LEU A 61 -19.03 -1.01 10.88
C LEU A 61 -17.70 -0.23 10.78
N ALA A 62 -17.03 -0.01 11.91
CA ALA A 62 -15.70 0.58 11.96
C ALA A 62 -14.62 -0.27 11.26
N LEU A 63 -14.72 -1.60 11.31
CA LEU A 63 -13.86 -2.53 10.58
C LEU A 63 -14.18 -2.55 9.08
N SER A 64 -15.34 -2.07 8.64
CA SER A 64 -15.64 -1.89 7.21
C SER A 64 -15.17 -0.52 6.70
N ALA A 65 -15.19 0.51 7.56
CA ALA A 65 -14.82 1.87 7.19
C ALA A 65 -13.36 2.01 6.72
N TRP A 66 -12.42 1.28 7.31
CA TRP A 66 -11.01 1.37 6.89
C TRP A 66 -10.77 0.79 5.49
N ILE A 67 -11.59 -0.15 5.03
CA ILE A 67 -11.55 -0.68 3.66
C ILE A 67 -11.98 0.41 2.67
N LEU A 68 -13.02 1.17 3.01
CA LEU A 68 -13.48 2.30 2.20
C LEU A 68 -12.43 3.41 2.14
N ILE A 69 -11.73 3.68 3.24
CA ILE A 69 -10.63 4.66 3.27
C ILE A 69 -9.47 4.19 2.37
N ALA A 70 -9.07 2.93 2.48
CA ALA A 70 -8.00 2.38 1.63
C ALA A 70 -8.40 2.44 0.14
N GLY A 71 -9.64 2.08 -0.19
CA GLY A 71 -10.19 2.20 -1.55
C GLY A 71 -10.23 3.65 -2.06
N LEU A 72 -10.64 4.60 -1.20
CA LEU A 72 -10.65 6.02 -1.55
C LEU A 72 -9.24 6.54 -1.86
N ILE A 73 -8.23 6.15 -1.09
CA ILE A 73 -6.83 6.53 -1.34
C ILE A 73 -6.38 6.01 -2.71
N VAL A 74 -6.68 4.75 -3.03
CA VAL A 74 -6.34 4.17 -4.34
C VAL A 74 -7.05 4.93 -5.47
N LEU A 75 -8.35 5.21 -5.33
CA LEU A 75 -9.11 5.96 -6.33
C LEU A 75 -8.56 7.37 -6.57
N LEU A 76 -8.15 8.08 -5.51
CA LEU A 76 -7.56 9.41 -5.65
C LEU A 76 -6.22 9.37 -6.39
N LEU A 77 -5.41 8.34 -6.15
CA LEU A 77 -4.14 8.14 -6.85
C LEU A 77 -4.37 7.77 -8.31
N ASP A 78 -5.36 6.94 -8.60
CA ASP A 78 -5.74 6.53 -9.95
C ASP A 78 -6.22 7.73 -10.78
N LEU A 79 -7.11 8.56 -10.20
CA LEU A 79 -7.54 9.80 -10.83
C LEU A 79 -6.35 10.76 -11.05
N TRP A 80 -5.43 10.86 -10.09
CA TRP A 80 -4.24 11.69 -10.25
C TRP A 80 -3.37 11.22 -11.42
N ILE A 81 -3.20 9.90 -11.59
CA ILE A 81 -2.50 9.30 -12.73
C ILE A 81 -3.23 9.63 -14.03
N ASP A 82 -4.54 9.41 -14.11
CA ASP A 82 -5.33 9.66 -15.32
C ASP A 82 -5.27 11.13 -15.76
N PHE A 83 -5.30 12.08 -14.81
CA PHE A 83 -5.15 13.50 -15.13
C PHE A 83 -3.74 13.89 -15.58
N HIS A 84 -2.69 13.18 -15.12
CA HIS A 84 -1.29 13.48 -15.52
C HIS A 84 -0.82 12.65 -16.72
N GLY A 85 -1.48 11.53 -17.03
CA GLY A 85 -1.18 10.67 -18.18
C GLY A 85 -2.02 10.98 -19.42
N GLY A 86 -2.95 11.94 -19.33
CA GLY A 86 -3.86 12.33 -20.40
C GLY A 86 -3.32 13.38 -21.38
N GLU A 87 -2.02 13.69 -21.37
CA GLU A 87 -1.38 14.64 -22.29
C GLU A 87 -0.33 13.97 -23.18
#